data_AF-A0A8X7QPC5-F1
#
_entry.id   AF-A0A8X7QPC5-F1
#
_cell.length_a   1.000
_cell.length_b   1.000
_cell.length_c   1.000
_cell.angle_alpha   90.00
_cell.angle_beta   90.00
_cell.angle_gamma   90.00
#
_symmetry.space_group_name_H-M   'P 1'
#
loop_
_entity.id
_entity.type
_entity.pdbx_description
1 polymer ?
#
loop_
_entity_poly.entity_id
_entity_poly.type
_entity_poly.pdbx_seq_one_letter_code
_entity_poly.pdbx_strand_id
1 'polypeptide(L)'
;MAALDYLISLESDIIVPTYYGNMAKVVEGHRRFLGFKKTIELNRKFLVNLIDEYYERLLSWEVFSTTVKAFHGTRMGGPKKRLVIPSKPKEEDYFYANPYECLQLLHENDNDNGNSQEETM
;
A
#
# COMPACT_ATOMS: atom_id res chain seq x y z
N MET A 1 -13.12 -13.69 -14.63
CA MET A 1 -12.27 -12.55 -15.05
C MET A 1 -11.45 -12.00 -13.88
N ALA A 2 -12.05 -11.69 -12.71
CA ALA A 2 -11.34 -11.11 -11.55
C ALA A 2 -10.09 -11.84 -11.04
N ALA A 3 -10.01 -13.17 -11.17
CA ALA A 3 -8.84 -13.93 -10.70
C ALA A 3 -7.57 -13.62 -11.51
N LEU A 4 -7.70 -13.37 -12.81
CA LEU A 4 -6.56 -13.01 -13.66
C LEU A 4 -6.09 -11.59 -13.32
N ASP A 5 -7.02 -10.65 -13.19
CA ASP A 5 -6.73 -9.26 -12.79
C ASP A 5 -6.03 -9.21 -11.44
N TYR A 6 -6.43 -10.07 -10.50
CA TYR A 6 -5.79 -10.22 -9.20
C TYR A 6 -4.33 -10.68 -9.33
N LEU A 7 -4.08 -11.75 -10.08
CA LEU A 7 -2.73 -12.31 -10.23
C LEU A 7 -1.80 -11.31 -10.92
N ILE A 8 -2.25 -10.67 -12.00
CA ILE A 8 -1.50 -9.62 -12.71
C ILE A 8 -1.19 -8.46 -11.75
N SER A 9 -2.17 -8.04 -10.96
CA SER A 9 -2.01 -6.99 -9.94
C SER A 9 -1.01 -7.34 -8.83
N LEU A 10 -0.89 -8.63 -8.51
CA LEU A 10 0.05 -9.12 -7.50
C LEU A 10 1.48 -9.17 -8.03
N GLU A 11 1.65 -9.56 -9.29
CA GLU A 11 2.96 -9.69 -9.94
C GLU A 11 3.51 -8.39 -10.51
N SER A 12 2.71 -7.33 -10.61
CA SER A 12 3.21 -6.04 -11.08
C SER A 12 4.18 -5.37 -10.10
N ASP A 13 5.11 -4.57 -10.63
CA ASP A 13 6.03 -3.78 -9.80
C ASP A 13 5.28 -2.73 -8.98
N ILE A 14 4.32 -2.05 -9.62
CA ILE A 14 3.51 -0.99 -9.04
C ILE A 14 2.04 -1.23 -9.42
N ILE A 15 1.15 -1.00 -8.47
CA ILE A 15 -0.29 -0.90 -8.74
C ILE A 15 -0.86 0.42 -8.26
N VAL A 16 -1.80 0.95 -9.03
CA VAL A 16 -2.53 2.18 -8.73
C VAL A 16 -4.03 1.89 -8.87
N PRO A 17 -4.74 1.50 -7.80
CA PRO A 17 -6.17 1.23 -7.89
C PRO A 17 -6.97 2.51 -8.13
N THR A 18 -7.90 2.47 -9.09
CA THR A 18 -8.82 3.59 -9.38
C THR A 18 -9.83 3.79 -8.25
N TYR A 19 -10.24 2.72 -7.57
CA TYR A 19 -11.18 2.79 -6.46
C TYR A 19 -10.74 1.88 -5.33
N TYR A 20 -10.79 2.39 -4.11
CA TYR A 20 -10.40 1.66 -2.91
C TYR A 20 -11.53 0.76 -2.39
N GLY A 21 -11.91 -0.21 -3.22
CA GLY A 21 -12.90 -1.25 -2.90
C GLY A 21 -12.28 -2.54 -2.38
N ASN A 22 -13.09 -3.58 -2.20
CA ASN A 22 -12.64 -4.86 -1.66
C ASN A 22 -11.51 -5.50 -2.48
N MET A 23 -11.57 -5.41 -3.82
CA MET A 23 -10.51 -5.92 -4.69
C MET A 23 -9.17 -5.22 -4.43
N ALA A 24 -9.17 -3.89 -4.38
CA ALA A 24 -7.97 -3.09 -4.11
C ALA A 24 -7.40 -3.42 -2.73
N LYS A 25 -8.27 -3.54 -1.72
CA LYS A 25 -7.89 -3.92 -0.35
C LYS A 25 -7.22 -5.30 -0.30
N VAL A 26 -7.79 -6.33 -0.94
CA VAL A 26 -7.21 -7.68 -0.93
C VAL A 26 -5.87 -7.71 -1.67
N VAL A 27 -5.77 -7.05 -2.82
CA VAL A 27 -4.51 -6.93 -3.57
C VAL A 27 -3.44 -6.21 -2.72
N GLU A 28 -3.77 -5.06 -2.14
CA GLU A 28 -2.83 -4.30 -1.31
C GLU A 28 -2.41 -5.11 -0.08
N GLY A 29 -3.33 -5.78 0.60
CA GLY A 29 -3.01 -6.61 1.76
C GLY A 29 -2.05 -7.76 1.42
N HIS A 30 -2.26 -8.43 0.28
CA HIS A 30 -1.36 -9.48 -0.17
C HIS A 30 0.01 -8.92 -0.62
N ARG A 31 0.02 -7.80 -1.34
CA ARG A 31 1.25 -7.08 -1.70
C ARG A 31 2.03 -6.59 -0.47
N ARG A 32 1.33 -6.19 0.60
CA ARG A 32 1.92 -5.84 1.89
C ARG A 32 2.58 -7.04 2.56
N PHE A 33 1.92 -8.20 2.53
CA PHE A 33 2.46 -9.46 3.05
C PHE A 33 3.71 -9.94 2.28
N LEU A 34 3.74 -9.79 0.96
CA LEU A 34 4.88 -10.14 0.10
C LEU A 34 6.01 -9.09 0.12
N GLY A 35 6.31 -8.52 1.29
CA GLY A 35 7.41 -7.56 1.46
C GLY A 35 7.11 -6.14 0.98
N PHE A 36 5.89 -5.64 1.22
CA PHE A 36 5.52 -4.25 0.92
C PHE A 36 5.67 -3.84 -0.55
N LYS A 37 5.22 -4.70 -1.48
CA LYS A 37 5.20 -4.33 -2.91
C LYS A 37 4.40 -3.04 -3.14
N LYS A 38 4.97 -2.14 -3.94
CA LYS A 38 4.50 -0.75 -4.05
C LYS A 38 3.06 -0.65 -4.53
N THR A 39 2.23 0.04 -3.77
CA THR A 39 0.80 0.24 -4.05
C THR A 39 0.43 1.69 -3.78
N ILE A 40 0.02 2.43 -4.82
CA ILE A 40 -0.24 3.87 -4.70
C ILE A 40 -1.74 4.11 -4.56
N GLU A 41 -2.18 4.49 -3.36
CA GLU A 41 -3.57 4.85 -3.13
C GLU A 41 -3.80 6.33 -3.49
N LEU A 42 -4.52 6.58 -4.59
CA LEU A 42 -4.76 7.94 -5.08
C LEU A 42 -5.85 8.67 -4.31
N ASN A 43 -5.59 9.93 -3.96
CA ASN A 43 -6.65 10.88 -3.66
C ASN A 43 -7.17 11.51 -4.95
N ARG A 44 -8.17 10.86 -5.54
CA ARG A 44 -8.74 11.29 -6.82
C ARG A 44 -9.25 12.72 -6.81
N LYS A 45 -9.95 13.16 -5.75
CA LYS A 45 -10.52 14.51 -5.67
C LYS A 45 -9.41 15.57 -5.71
N PHE A 46 -8.37 15.35 -4.91
CA PHE A 46 -7.20 16.20 -4.91
C PHE A 46 -6.50 16.22 -6.27
N LEU A 47 -6.29 15.04 -6.87
CA LEU A 47 -5.60 14.91 -8.14
C LEU A 47 -6.35 15.56 -9.29
N VAL A 48 -7.69 15.42 -9.36
CA VAL A 48 -8.53 16.06 -10.37
C VAL A 48 -8.39 17.58 -10.30
N ASN A 49 -8.55 18.18 -9.12
CA ASN A 49 -8.40 19.63 -8.96
C ASN A 49 -7.00 20.11 -9.42
N LEU A 50 -5.96 19.38 -9.04
CA LEU A 50 -4.59 19.72 -9.39
C LEU A 50 -4.32 19.56 -10.90
N ILE A 51 -4.96 18.58 -11.53
CA ILE A 51 -4.92 18.38 -12.99
C ILE A 51 -5.60 19.56 -13.68
N ASP A 52 -6.77 20.00 -13.20
CA ASP A 52 -7.49 21.13 -13.76
C ASP A 52 -6.66 22.42 -13.69
N GLU A 53 -6.07 22.73 -12.53
CA GLU A 53 -5.16 23.88 -12.37
C GLU A 53 -3.93 23.82 -13.32
N TYR A 54 -3.40 22.62 -13.56
CA TYR A 54 -2.32 22.42 -14.52
C TYR A 54 -2.78 22.65 -15.97
N TYR A 55 -3.96 22.16 -16.35
CA TYR A 55 -4.53 22.36 -17.69
C TYR A 55 -4.87 23.83 -17.98
N GLU A 56 -5.32 24.57 -16.95
CA GLU A 56 -5.56 26.01 -17.01
C GLU A 56 -4.26 26.85 -17.03
N ARG A 57 -3.09 26.19 -17.01
CA ARG A 57 -1.74 26.79 -16.96
C ARG A 57 -1.49 27.64 -15.71
N LEU A 58 -2.21 27.37 -14.62
CA LEU A 58 -1.98 28.00 -13.32
C LEU A 58 -0.77 27.39 -12.61
N LEU A 59 -0.42 26.14 -12.93
CA LEU A 59 0.73 25.42 -12.38
C LEU A 59 1.73 25.02 -13.47
N SER A 60 3.02 25.08 -13.14
CA SER A 60 4.05 24.43 -13.95
C SER A 60 4.08 22.93 -13.70
N TRP A 61 4.68 22.15 -14.62
CA TRP A 61 4.88 20.71 -14.45
C TRP A 61 5.67 20.37 -13.18
N GLU A 62 6.65 21.19 -12.83
CA GLU A 62 7.48 21.00 -11.64
C GLU A 62 6.66 21.14 -10.36
N VAL A 63 5.83 22.18 -10.27
CA VAL A 63 4.94 22.40 -9.13
C VAL A 63 3.89 21.31 -9.05
N PHE A 64 3.24 20.99 -10.18
CA PHE A 64 2.27 19.89 -10.27
C PHE A 64 2.86 18.57 -9.77
N SER A 65 3.98 18.13 -10.36
CA SER A 65 4.56 16.82 -10.06
C SER A 65 5.09 16.72 -8.63
N THR A 66 5.69 17.78 -8.10
CA THR A 66 6.15 17.84 -6.70
C THR A 66 4.98 17.79 -5.73
N THR A 67 3.89 18.49 -6.05
CA THR A 67 2.67 18.51 -5.24
C THR A 67 1.99 17.14 -5.23
N VAL A 68 1.89 16.46 -6.39
CA VAL A 68 1.38 15.07 -6.46
C VAL A 68 2.21 14.13 -5.60
N LYS A 69 3.55 14.18 -5.73
CA LYS A 69 4.47 13.32 -4.97
C LYS A 69 4.38 13.57 -3.47
N ALA A 70 4.36 14.83 -3.05
CA ALA A 70 4.25 15.21 -1.65
C ALA A 70 2.92 14.71 -1.03
N PHE A 71 1.80 14.93 -1.73
CA PHE A 71 0.48 14.55 -1.23
C PHE A 71 0.29 13.03 -1.12
N HIS A 72 0.93 12.24 -1.99
CA HIS A 72 0.81 10.78 -2.01
C HIS A 72 2.00 10.04 -1.36
N GLY A 73 2.98 10.76 -0.81
CA GLY A 73 4.22 10.16 -0.29
C GLY A 73 4.00 9.11 0.82
N THR A 74 2.94 9.24 1.61
CA THR A 74 2.57 8.30 2.68
C THR A 74 1.64 7.18 2.23
N ARG A 75 1.16 7.22 0.98
CA ARG A 75 0.11 6.33 0.44
C ARG A 75 0.69 5.29 -0.53
N MET A 76 1.79 4.67 -0.12
CA MET A 76 2.65 3.85 -0.99
C MET A 76 2.61 2.35 -0.69
N GLY A 77 1.64 1.89 0.12
CA GLY A 77 1.45 0.47 0.44
C GLY A 77 2.38 -0.07 1.54
N GLY A 78 3.01 0.82 2.31
CA GLY A 78 3.89 0.46 3.42
C GLY A 78 3.18 -0.18 4.62
N PRO A 79 3.93 -0.53 5.68
CA PRO A 79 3.37 -1.06 6.91
C PRO A 79 2.46 -0.04 7.59
N LYS A 80 1.27 -0.50 8.00
CA LYS A 80 0.28 0.31 8.71
C LYS A 80 -0.48 -0.56 9.69
N LYS A 81 -0.80 -0.03 10.89
CA LYS A 81 -1.70 -0.70 11.82
C LYS A 81 -3.12 -0.74 11.26
N ARG A 82 -3.84 -1.82 11.53
CA ARG A 82 -5.24 -1.98 11.14
C ARG A 82 -6.11 -0.90 11.78
N LEU A 83 -6.99 -0.30 11.00
CA LEU A 83 -7.97 0.65 11.52
C LEU A 83 -9.11 -0.11 12.22
N VAL A 84 -9.29 0.16 13.51
CA VAL A 84 -10.40 -0.34 14.34
C VAL A 84 -11.34 0.83 14.63
N ILE A 85 -12.63 0.64 14.40
CA ILE A 85 -13.71 1.61 14.54
C ILE A 85 -14.79 0.93 15.39
N PRO A 86 -14.74 1.07 16.73
CA PRO A 86 -15.58 0.30 17.65
C PRO A 86 -17.09 0.37 17.37
N SER A 87 -17.57 1.49 16.86
CA SER A 87 -18.99 1.70 16.53
C SER A 87 -19.40 1.12 15.17
N LYS A 88 -18.45 0.74 14.31
CA LYS A 88 -18.69 0.29 12.94
C LYS A 88 -17.73 -0.83 12.50
N PRO A 89 -17.89 -2.05 13.04
CA PRO A 89 -17.01 -3.19 12.70
C PRO A 89 -16.92 -3.52 11.20
N LYS A 90 -17.97 -3.19 10.43
CA LYS A 90 -18.00 -3.40 8.98
C LYS A 90 -17.16 -2.40 8.17
N GLU A 91 -16.85 -1.23 8.74
CA GLU A 91 -16.03 -0.19 8.11
C GLU A 91 -14.54 -0.32 8.48
N GLU A 92 -14.21 -1.21 9.42
CA GLU A 92 -12.85 -1.53 9.82
C GLU A 92 -12.05 -2.20 8.70
N ASP A 93 -10.73 -2.14 8.81
CA ASP A 93 -9.86 -2.93 7.95
C ASP A 93 -9.96 -4.41 8.35
N TYR A 94 -10.34 -5.28 7.41
CA TYR A 94 -10.34 -6.73 7.65
C TYR A 94 -8.95 -7.33 7.46
N PHE A 95 -8.76 -8.55 7.96
CA PHE A 95 -7.45 -9.23 7.99
C PHE A 95 -6.76 -9.28 6.63
N TYR A 96 -7.47 -9.70 5.57
CA TYR A 96 -6.90 -9.79 4.23
C TYR A 96 -6.60 -8.42 3.58
N ALA A 97 -7.15 -7.32 4.09
CA ALA A 97 -6.79 -5.97 3.65
C ALA A 97 -5.51 -5.46 4.31
N ASN A 98 -5.26 -5.93 5.54
CA ASN A 98 -4.10 -5.54 6.31
C ASN A 98 -3.68 -6.63 7.30
N PRO A 99 -2.84 -7.60 6.89
CA PRO A 99 -2.38 -8.70 7.74
C PRO A 99 -1.21 -8.24 8.62
N TYR A 100 -1.34 -7.09 9.28
CA TYR A 100 -0.26 -6.44 10.06
C TYR A 100 0.33 -7.35 11.14
N GLU A 101 -0.51 -8.18 11.74
CA GLU A 101 -0.13 -9.16 12.77
C GLU A 101 0.82 -10.24 12.22
N CYS A 102 0.73 -10.58 10.93
CA CYS A 102 1.62 -11.54 10.29
C CYS A 102 2.98 -10.93 9.89
N LEU A 103 3.05 -9.61 9.74
CA LEU A 103 4.28 -8.92 9.32
C LEU A 103 5.35 -8.91 10.42
N GLN A 104 4.94 -8.98 11.69
CA GLN A 104 5.85 -9.01 12.85
C GLN A 104 6.67 -10.30 12.89
N LEU A 105 6.04 -11.43 12.53
CA LEU A 105 6.66 -12.75 12.52
C LEU A 105 7.76 -12.89 11.45
N LEU A 106 7.66 -12.15 10.34
CA LEU A 106 8.68 -12.17 9.30
C LEU A 106 9.99 -11.51 9.77
N HIS A 107 9.88 -10.45 10.58
CA HIS A 107 11.04 -9.71 11.08
C HIS A 107 11.78 -10.45 12.22
N GLU A 108 11.10 -11.39 12.90
CA GLU A 108 11.73 -12.26 13.89
C GLU A 108 12.56 -13.37 13.21
N ASN A 109 12.06 -13.93 12.10
CA ASN A 109 12.75 -14.99 11.36
C ASN A 109 14.01 -14.52 10.61
N ASP A 110 14.07 -13.25 10.20
CA ASP A 110 15.28 -12.68 9.58
C ASP A 110 16.43 -12.47 10.60
N ASN A 111 16.10 -12.33 11.88
CA ASN A 111 17.10 -12.16 12.95
C ASN A 111 17.65 -13.49 13.49
N ASP A 112 16.99 -14.62 13.22
CA ASP A 112 17.41 -15.95 13.72
C ASP A 112 18.34 -16.70 12.74
N ASN A 113 18.48 -16.20 11.51
CA ASN A 113 19.42 -16.75 10.52
C ASN A 113 20.87 -16.23 10.68
N GLY A 114 21.13 -15.46 11.74
CA GLY A 114 22.42 -14.79 11.98
C GLY A 114 23.31 -15.40 13.05
N ASN A 115 22.91 -16.46 13.75
CA ASN A 115 23.73 -17.02 14.83
C ASN A 115 23.82 -18.55 14.77
N SER A 116 24.66 -19.05 13.87
CA SER A 116 25.19 -20.42 13.95
C SER A 116 26.72 -20.37 13.91
N GLN A 117 27.33 -20.69 15.07
CA GLN A 117 28.76 -20.81 15.47
C GLN A 117 28.98 -19.87 16.68
N GLU A 118 29.35 -20.29 17.90
CA GLU A 118 30.08 -21.44 18.42
C GLU A 118 29.54 -21.77 19.82
N GLU A 119 29.51 -23.04 20.22
CA GLU A 119 29.98 -23.41 21.57
C GLU A 119 30.37 -24.90 21.56
N THR A 120 31.68 -25.11 21.43
CA THR A 120 32.34 -26.37 21.77
C THR A 120 32.76 -26.27 23.22
N MET A 121 32.32 -27.20 24.06
CA MET A 121 33.20 -27.88 25.02
C MET A 121 32.66 -29.27 25.32
#